data_AF-A0A924FYL6-F1
#
_entry.id   AF-A0A924FYL6-F1
#
_cell.length_a   1.000
_cell.length_b   1.000
_cell.length_c   1.000
_cell.angle_alpha   90.00
_cell.angle_beta   90.00
_cell.angle_gamma   90.00
#
_symmetry.space_group_name_H-M   'P 1'
#
loop_
_entity.id
_entity.type
_entity.pdbx_description
1 polymer ?
#
loop_
_entity_poly.entity_id
_entity_poly.type
_entity_poly.pdbx_seq_one_letter_code
_entity_poly.pdbx_strand_id
1 'polypeptide(L)'
;MADIAKPGKDPADFDLSLPEDALALVEDFHGEWYNGGFSQLFANWDRTNIVLIPEALRIIGAPEAAPIVEAAIAEFPDDQDDWRDLASKAMLDPASPLGNKLWELNSPLGDLEDAIQQAAEAFELKLSEDEDL
;
A
#
# COMPACT_ATOMS: atom_id res chain seq x y z
N MET A 1 40.65 -5.70 0.59
CA MET A 1 39.43 -5.83 1.42
C MET A 1 38.53 -4.70 0.97
N ALA A 2 37.51 -5.01 0.18
CA ALA A 2 36.49 -4.04 -0.18
C ALA A 2 35.55 -3.92 1.02
N ASP A 3 35.31 -2.69 1.47
CA ASP A 3 34.23 -2.38 2.40
C ASP A 3 32.92 -2.84 1.76
N ILE A 4 32.32 -3.88 2.32
CA ILE A 4 30.94 -4.24 2.02
C ILE A 4 30.11 -3.15 2.70
N ALA A 5 29.69 -2.17 1.91
CA ALA A 5 28.64 -1.26 2.32
C ALA A 5 27.47 -2.13 2.81
N LYS A 6 27.09 -1.98 4.07
CA LYS A 6 25.81 -2.50 4.55
C LYS A 6 24.74 -1.85 3.65
N PRO A 7 23.80 -2.60 3.05
CA PRO A 7 22.65 -1.97 2.43
C PRO A 7 21.90 -1.24 3.56
N GLY A 8 22.01 0.08 3.57
CA GLY A 8 21.09 0.91 4.31
C GLY A 8 19.73 0.74 3.65
N LYS A 9 18.69 0.60 4.47
CA LYS A 9 17.27 0.56 4.09
C LYS A 9 17.05 1.29 2.77
N ASP A 10 16.68 0.57 1.72
CA ASP A 10 16.39 1.18 0.44
C ASP A 10 15.33 2.28 0.65
N PRO A 11 15.49 3.47 0.03
CA PRO A 11 14.48 4.52 0.12
C PRO A 11 13.15 4.01 -0.47
N ALA A 12 12.04 4.62 -0.06
CA ALA A 12 10.78 4.38 -0.75
C ALA A 12 10.91 4.80 -2.22
N ASP A 13 10.21 4.09 -3.10
CA ASP A 13 10.22 4.37 -4.53
C ASP A 13 9.35 5.59 -4.89
N PHE A 14 8.48 6.00 -3.98
CA PHE A 14 7.51 7.08 -4.15
C PHE A 14 7.81 8.27 -3.23
N ASP A 15 7.77 9.48 -3.77
CA ASP A 15 7.88 10.74 -3.03
C ASP A 15 6.53 11.45 -2.96
N LEU A 16 5.85 11.36 -1.81
CA LEU A 16 4.52 11.99 -1.61
C LEU A 16 4.52 13.53 -1.66
N SER A 17 5.68 14.19 -1.78
CA SER A 17 5.72 15.62 -2.09
C SER A 17 5.39 15.92 -3.56
N LEU A 18 5.48 14.91 -4.43
CA LEU A 18 5.07 14.93 -5.81
C LEU A 18 3.64 14.37 -5.92
N PRO A 19 2.67 15.16 -6.42
CA PRO A 19 1.30 14.69 -6.60
C PRO A 19 1.19 13.45 -7.50
N GLU A 20 2.03 13.35 -8.53
CA GLU A 20 2.02 12.23 -9.49
C GLU A 20 2.38 10.91 -8.80
N ASP A 21 3.36 10.94 -7.89
CA ASP A 21 3.79 9.76 -7.12
C ASP A 21 2.71 9.31 -6.13
N ALA A 22 1.92 10.23 -5.58
CA ALA A 22 0.80 9.88 -4.72
C ALA A 22 -0.30 9.14 -5.50
N LEU A 23 -0.60 9.60 -6.72
CA LEU A 23 -1.54 8.91 -7.61
C LEU A 23 -1.00 7.53 -8.01
N ALA A 24 0.24 7.46 -8.51
CA ALA A 24 0.86 6.22 -8.96
C ALA A 24 0.92 5.17 -7.84
N LEU A 25 1.26 5.58 -6.61
CA LEU A 25 1.25 4.69 -5.46
C LEU A 25 -0.14 4.09 -5.20
N VAL A 26 -1.22 4.88 -5.29
CA VAL A 26 -2.56 4.37 -5.06
C VAL A 26 -3.03 3.45 -6.20
N GLU A 27 -2.70 3.76 -7.45
CA GLU A 27 -3.03 2.89 -8.60
C GLU A 27 -2.33 1.54 -8.50
N ASP A 28 -1.04 1.54 -8.19
CA ASP A 28 -0.24 0.33 -8.01
C ASP A 28 -0.73 -0.47 -6.80
N PHE A 29 -1.03 0.19 -5.68
CA PHE A 29 -1.67 -0.43 -4.50
C PHE A 29 -2.99 -1.09 -4.87
N HIS A 30 -3.87 -0.37 -5.57
CA HIS A 30 -5.20 -0.85 -5.92
C HIS A 30 -5.11 -2.08 -6.83
N GLY A 31 -4.23 -2.06 -7.84
CA GLY A 31 -3.98 -3.20 -8.72
C GLY A 31 -3.45 -4.43 -7.97
N GLU A 32 -2.49 -4.24 -7.07
CA GLU A 32 -1.91 -5.34 -6.30
C GLU A 32 -2.92 -5.93 -5.29
N TRP A 33 -3.63 -5.08 -4.56
CA TRP A 33 -4.66 -5.50 -3.63
C TRP A 33 -5.82 -6.20 -4.34
N TYR A 34 -6.27 -5.72 -5.50
CA TYR A 34 -7.33 -6.36 -6.27
C TYR A 34 -6.95 -7.78 -6.72
N ASN A 35 -5.67 -8.03 -7.01
CA ASN A 35 -5.19 -9.33 -7.49
C ASN A 35 -5.18 -10.43 -6.41
N GLY A 36 -4.89 -10.09 -5.15
CA GLY A 36 -4.73 -11.11 -4.09
C GLY A 36 -4.96 -10.64 -2.66
N GLY A 37 -5.58 -9.47 -2.49
CA GLY A 37 -5.86 -8.83 -1.21
C GLY A 37 -4.59 -8.39 -0.49
N PHE A 38 -4.76 -8.02 0.79
CA PHE A 38 -3.65 -7.57 1.62
C PHE A 38 -2.49 -8.57 1.69
N SER A 39 -2.76 -9.87 1.87
CA SER A 39 -1.69 -10.86 1.99
C SER A 39 -0.74 -10.87 0.78
N GLN A 40 -1.25 -10.63 -0.44
CA GLN A 40 -0.42 -10.54 -1.64
C GLN A 40 0.35 -9.21 -1.68
N LEU A 41 -0.32 -8.08 -1.40
CA LEU A 41 0.32 -6.76 -1.30
C LEU A 41 1.55 -6.79 -0.37
N PHE A 42 1.36 -7.25 0.88
CA PHE A 42 2.43 -7.31 1.87
C PHE A 42 3.52 -8.35 1.53
N ALA A 43 3.21 -9.36 0.71
CA ALA A 43 4.18 -10.36 0.26
C ALA A 43 5.07 -9.85 -0.88
N ASN A 44 4.55 -8.96 -1.71
CA ASN A 44 5.22 -8.49 -2.92
C ASN A 44 5.93 -7.14 -2.74
N TRP A 45 5.47 -6.31 -1.81
CA TRP A 45 5.96 -4.94 -1.67
C TRP A 45 6.89 -4.75 -0.47
N ASP A 46 7.81 -3.80 -0.60
CA ASP A 46 8.65 -3.36 0.50
C ASP A 46 7.85 -2.50 1.49
N ARG A 47 8.14 -2.70 2.78
CA ARG A 47 7.50 -1.97 3.89
C ARG A 47 7.56 -0.46 3.71
N THR A 48 8.64 0.06 3.15
CA THR A 48 8.88 1.49 2.91
C THR A 48 7.82 2.13 2.01
N ASN A 49 7.31 1.40 1.01
CA ASN A 49 6.22 1.86 0.15
C ASN A 49 4.85 1.64 0.81
N ILE A 50 4.65 0.48 1.45
CA ILE A 50 3.36 0.14 2.09
C ILE A 50 2.95 1.19 3.13
N VAL A 51 3.88 1.66 3.95
CA VAL A 51 3.58 2.64 5.01
C VAL A 51 3.18 4.02 4.48
N LEU A 52 3.38 4.30 3.19
CA LEU A 52 2.98 5.55 2.55
C LEU A 52 1.53 5.52 2.05
N ILE A 53 0.96 4.33 1.80
CA ILE A 53 -0.37 4.15 1.19
C ILE A 53 -1.47 4.94 1.94
N PRO A 54 -1.56 4.92 3.28
CA PRO A 54 -2.61 5.67 3.97
C PRO A 54 -2.58 7.17 3.69
N GLU A 55 -1.39 7.76 3.57
CA GLU A 55 -1.26 9.19 3.28
C GLU A 55 -1.53 9.48 1.81
N ALA A 56 -1.09 8.63 0.89
CA ALA A 56 -1.41 8.76 -0.52
C ALA A 56 -2.92 8.70 -0.78
N LEU A 57 -3.64 7.78 -0.12
CA LEU A 57 -5.10 7.72 -0.15
C LEU A 57 -5.75 9.03 0.31
N ARG A 58 -5.21 9.69 1.33
CA ARG A 58 -5.71 11.01 1.76
C ARG A 58 -5.41 12.10 0.74
N ILE A 59 -4.22 12.11 0.15
CA ILE A 59 -3.80 13.09 -0.86
C ILE A 59 -4.73 13.04 -2.07
N ILE A 60 -5.05 11.83 -2.56
CA ILE A 60 -5.90 11.67 -3.75
C ILE A 60 -7.40 11.87 -3.49
N GLY A 61 -7.81 12.00 -2.22
CA GLY A 61 -9.20 12.22 -1.84
C GLY A 61 -10.01 10.96 -1.50
N ALA A 62 -9.35 9.86 -1.12
CA ALA A 62 -9.96 8.64 -0.58
C ALA A 62 -9.64 8.39 0.92
N PRO A 63 -9.84 9.38 1.82
CA PRO A 63 -9.39 9.28 3.21
C PRO A 63 -10.10 8.18 4.01
N GLU A 64 -11.28 7.73 3.61
CA GLU A 64 -12.05 6.67 4.27
C GLU A 64 -11.38 5.29 4.16
N ALA A 65 -10.57 5.06 3.12
CA ALA A 65 -9.84 3.81 2.92
C ALA A 65 -8.56 3.74 3.78
N ALA A 66 -7.97 4.89 4.13
CA ALA A 66 -6.71 4.95 4.86
C ALA A 66 -6.72 4.18 6.20
N PRO A 67 -7.74 4.30 7.08
CA PRO A 67 -7.79 3.56 8.34
C PRO A 67 -7.79 2.03 8.18
N ILE A 68 -8.29 1.51 7.06
CA ILE A 68 -8.32 0.06 6.81
C ILE A 68 -6.92 -0.45 6.48
N VAL A 69 -6.19 0.31 5.65
CA VAL A 69 -4.78 0.02 5.35
C VAL A 69 -3.91 0.16 6.61
N GLU A 70 -4.16 1.17 7.44
CA GLU A 70 -3.49 1.32 8.74
C GLU A 70 -3.75 0.13 9.67
N ALA A 71 -5.00 -0.37 9.71
CA ALA A 71 -5.34 -1.57 10.46
C ALA A 71 -4.59 -2.80 9.94
N ALA A 72 -4.47 -2.94 8.61
CA ALA A 72 -3.71 -4.04 8.01
C ALA A 72 -2.21 -3.96 8.35
N ILE A 73 -1.63 -2.76 8.33
CA ILE A 73 -0.24 -2.49 8.75
C ILE A 73 -0.04 -2.87 10.22
N ALA A 74 -0.99 -2.54 11.10
CA ALA A 74 -0.90 -2.79 12.54
C ALA A 74 -0.91 -4.29 12.93
N GLU A 75 -1.20 -5.20 11.99
CA GLU A 75 -1.12 -6.64 12.23
C GLU A 75 0.30 -7.19 12.17
N PHE A 76 1.25 -6.41 11.68
CA PHE A 76 2.66 -6.78 11.59
C PHE A 76 3.46 -6.31 12.81
N PRO A 77 4.53 -7.03 13.19
CA PRO A 77 5.41 -6.60 14.28
C PRO A 77 6.14 -5.28 13.95
N ASP A 78 6.12 -4.34 14.89
CA ASP A 78 6.81 -3.04 14.77
C ASP A 78 8.34 -3.16 14.68
N ASP A 79 8.91 -4.25 15.18
CA ASP A 79 10.35 -4.51 15.23
C ASP A 79 10.90 -5.21 13.97
N GLN A 80 10.04 -5.46 12.97
CA GLN A 80 10.45 -6.00 11.68
C GLN A 80 10.52 -4.94 10.58
N ASP A 81 11.67 -4.91 9.91
CA ASP A 81 11.93 -4.04 8.77
C ASP A 81 11.43 -4.61 7.44
N ASP A 82 11.18 -5.92 7.36
CA ASP A 82 10.64 -6.62 6.17
C ASP A 82 9.49 -7.55 6.58
N TRP A 83 8.36 -7.42 5.91
CA TRP A 83 7.13 -8.16 6.18
C TRP A 83 6.84 -9.26 5.15
N ARG A 84 7.60 -9.33 4.05
CA ARG A 84 7.27 -10.17 2.89
C ARG A 84 7.24 -11.65 3.21
N ASP A 85 8.18 -12.13 4.02
CA ASP A 85 8.22 -13.53 4.44
C ASP A 85 7.02 -13.90 5.32
N LEU A 86 6.62 -13.00 6.24
CA LEU A 86 5.44 -13.20 7.09
C LEU A 86 4.16 -13.21 6.27
N ALA A 87 4.01 -12.25 5.36
CA ALA A 87 2.86 -12.14 4.48
C ALA A 87 2.77 -13.32 3.50
N SER A 88 3.89 -13.72 2.90
CA SER A 88 3.98 -14.91 2.04
C SER A 88 3.54 -16.17 2.78
N LYS A 89 4.02 -16.35 4.01
CA LYS A 89 3.58 -17.47 4.86
C LYS A 89 2.09 -17.38 5.18
N ALA A 90 1.58 -16.19 5.48
CA ALA A 90 0.17 -15.96 5.77
C ALA A 90 -0.74 -16.22 4.56
N MET A 91 -0.26 -15.94 3.35
CA MET A 91 -0.95 -16.26 2.10
C MET A 91 -1.01 -17.77 1.82
N LEU A 92 0.06 -18.51 2.15
CA LEU A 92 0.18 -19.94 1.84
C LEU A 92 -0.41 -20.87 2.90
N ASP A 93 -0.58 -20.41 4.14
CA ASP A 93 -1.10 -21.20 5.26
C ASP A 93 -2.55 -20.76 5.62
N PRO A 94 -3.58 -21.57 5.28
CA PRO A 94 -4.97 -21.26 5.61
C PRO A 94 -5.26 -21.19 7.11
N ALA A 95 -4.38 -21.71 7.97
CA ALA A 95 -4.51 -21.61 9.41
C ALA A 95 -3.76 -20.40 10.01
N SER A 96 -3.13 -19.57 9.17
CA SER A 96 -2.37 -18.40 9.62
C SER A 96 -3.27 -17.40 10.34
N PRO A 97 -2.99 -17.07 11.61
CA PRO A 97 -3.72 -16.02 12.30
C PRO A 97 -3.58 -14.66 11.62
N LEU A 98 -2.40 -14.33 11.10
CA LEU A 98 -2.16 -13.10 10.33
C LEU A 98 -3.00 -13.11 9.04
N GLY A 99 -3.00 -14.24 8.32
CA GLY A 99 -3.77 -14.38 7.06
C GLY A 99 -5.26 -14.15 7.27
N ASN A 100 -5.84 -14.69 8.35
CA ASN A 100 -7.25 -14.49 8.68
C ASN A 100 -7.58 -13.03 8.98
N LYS A 101 -6.73 -12.33 9.74
CA LYS A 101 -6.96 -10.92 10.05
C LYS A 101 -6.85 -10.03 8.81
N LEU A 102 -5.85 -10.27 7.97
CA LEU A 102 -5.71 -9.56 6.69
C LEU A 102 -6.89 -9.85 5.76
N TRP A 103 -7.41 -11.09 5.77
CA TRP A 103 -8.60 -11.48 5.00
C TRP A 103 -9.85 -10.71 5.44
N GLU A 104 -10.07 -10.57 6.75
CA GLU A 104 -11.22 -9.85 7.31
C GLU A 104 -11.25 -8.37 6.90
N LEU A 105 -10.08 -7.76 6.65
CA LEU A 105 -9.96 -6.36 6.23
C LEU A 105 -10.20 -6.13 4.73
N ASN A 106 -10.14 -7.18 3.89
CA ASN A 106 -10.38 -7.01 2.45
C ASN A 106 -11.82 -6.60 2.16
N SER A 107 -12.82 -7.12 2.89
CA SER A 107 -14.23 -6.80 2.60
C SER A 107 -14.56 -5.31 2.87
N PRO A 108 -14.20 -4.73 4.03
CA PRO A 108 -14.38 -3.29 4.24
C PRO A 108 -13.65 -2.41 3.22
N LEU A 109 -12.46 -2.82 2.76
CA LEU A 109 -11.75 -2.08 1.71
C LEU A 109 -12.46 -2.20 0.35
N GLY A 110 -13.00 -3.39 0.04
CA GLY A 110 -13.80 -3.63 -1.16
C GLY A 110 -15.11 -2.84 -1.20
N ASP A 111 -15.72 -2.56 -0.05
CA ASP A 111 -16.87 -1.65 0.02
C ASP A 111 -16.52 -0.20 -0.40
N LEU A 112 -15.22 0.14 -0.46
CA LEU A 112 -14.69 1.46 -0.86
C LEU A 112 -14.01 1.45 -2.23
N GLU A 113 -13.98 0.32 -2.95
CA GLU A 113 -13.28 0.17 -4.24
C GLU A 113 -13.68 1.25 -5.25
N ASP A 114 -14.98 1.41 -5.48
CA ASP A 114 -15.53 2.45 -6.38
C ASP A 114 -15.12 3.85 -5.96
N ALA A 115 -15.03 4.13 -4.65
CA ALA A 115 -14.66 5.44 -4.14
C ALA A 115 -13.15 5.71 -4.31
N ILE A 116 -12.31 4.69 -4.14
CA ILE A 116 -10.86 4.79 -4.41
C ILE A 116 -10.64 5.07 -5.91
N GLN A 117 -11.31 4.32 -6.78
CA GLN A 117 -11.18 4.51 -8.23
C GLN A 117 -11.66 5.90 -8.68
N GLN A 118 -12.81 6.36 -8.19
CA GLN A 118 -13.31 7.70 -8.51
C GLN A 118 -12.37 8.81 -8.00
N ALA A 119 -11.77 8.63 -6.83
CA ALA A 119 -10.79 9.57 -6.30
C ALA A 119 -9.53 9.63 -7.18
N ALA A 120 -9.02 8.48 -7.61
CA ALA A 120 -7.86 8.40 -8.52
C ALA A 120 -8.15 9.09 -9.85
N GLU A 121 -9.28 8.77 -10.50
CA GLU A 121 -9.69 9.38 -11.79
C GLU A 121 -9.89 10.90 -11.66
N ALA A 122 -10.50 11.37 -10.56
CA ALA A 122 -10.70 12.79 -10.32
C ALA A 122 -9.36 13.53 -10.05
N PHE A 123 -8.42 12.86 -9.38
CA PHE A 123 -7.10 13.40 -9.11
C PHE A 123 -6.24 13.46 -10.38
N GLU A 124 -6.24 12.41 -11.20
CA GLU A 124 -5.59 12.37 -12.52
C GLU A 124 -6.07 13.52 -13.41
N LEU A 125 -7.40 13.72 -13.49
CA LEU A 125 -7.98 14.83 -14.26
C LEU A 125 -7.44 16.18 -13.78
N LYS A 126 -7.41 16.40 -12.46
CA LYS A 126 -6.90 17.64 -11.88
C LYS A 126 -5.42 17.88 -12.23
N LEU A 127 -4.59 16.84 -12.18
CA LEU A 127 -3.17 16.95 -12.57
C LEU A 127 -3.04 17.38 -14.04
N SER A 128 -3.85 16.78 -14.92
CA SER A 128 -3.82 17.13 -16.35
C SER A 128 -4.23 18.58 -16.63
N GLU A 129 -5.16 19.15 -15.85
CA GLU A 129 -5.59 20.55 -15.97
C GLU A 129 -4.50 21.53 -15.51
N ASP A 130 -3.70 21.15 -14.51
CA ASP A 130 -2.60 21.97 -13.97
C ASP A 130 -1.35 21.95 -14.88
N GLU A 131 -1.15 20.91 -15.70
CA GLU A 131 -0.05 20.83 -16.69
C GLU A 131 -0.25 21.72 -17.92
N ASP A 132 -1.49 22.12 -18.21
CA ASP A 132 -1.87 22.92 -19.39
C ASP A 132 -1.73 24.46 -19.17
N LEU A 133 -1.17 24.91 -18.04
CA LEU A 133 -1.00 26.33 -17.64
C LEU A 133 0.45 26.85 -17.74
#